data_AF-A0AA38SGC9-F1
#
_entry.id   AF-A0AA38SGC9-F1
#
_cell.length_a   1.000
_cell.length_b   1.000
_cell.length_c   1.000
_cell.angle_alpha   90.00
_cell.angle_beta   90.00
_cell.angle_gamma   90.00
#
_symmetry.space_group_name_H-M   'P 1'
#
loop_
_entity.id
_entity.type
_entity.pdbx_description
1 polymer ?
#
loop_
_entity_poly.entity_id
_entity_poly.type
_entity_poly.pdbx_seq_one_letter_code
_entity_poly.pdbx_strand_id
1 'polypeptide(L)'
;MTTRNTSSTGSTPNDQTPDISQLVAQQVQNTIPSIVTQVTAGIDNRRRSGGDQSGEGGSGSNQGCTYKTFMSCKPKEFHGKEGAVGLLSWFDSMEYVLHISKCSEDRKVEYAACQLQGRALTWWNIQVQTRGREAAYNLSWEDFKKLLIEEYCPKK
;
A
#
# COMPACT_ATOMS: atom_id res chain seq x y z
N MET A 1 49.25 -28.89 -69.43
CA MET A 1 49.15 -27.65 -70.22
C MET A 1 47.79 -27.03 -69.97
N THR A 2 47.82 -25.79 -69.46
CA THR A 2 46.89 -24.69 -69.78
C THR A 2 45.39 -24.77 -69.41
N THR A 3 45.00 -23.70 -68.73
CA THR A 3 43.71 -23.22 -68.25
C THR A 3 42.65 -22.95 -69.36
N ARG A 4 41.35 -23.03 -69.02
CA ARG A 4 40.44 -21.87 -68.88
C ARG A 4 38.95 -22.23 -68.64
N ASN A 5 38.35 -21.40 -67.78
CA ASN A 5 36.93 -21.20 -67.47
C ASN A 5 36.00 -20.84 -68.65
N THR A 6 34.70 -21.04 -68.46
CA THR A 6 33.56 -20.10 -68.71
C THR A 6 32.26 -20.70 -68.10
N SER A 7 31.71 -20.12 -67.01
CA SER A 7 30.47 -19.29 -66.91
C SER A 7 29.19 -20.01 -67.38
N SER A 8 28.01 -20.06 -66.75
CA SER A 8 27.21 -19.24 -65.81
C SER A 8 26.02 -20.16 -65.38
N THR A 9 25.39 -20.16 -64.20
CA THR A 9 24.35 -19.26 -63.63
C THR A 9 23.95 -19.94 -62.30
N GLY A 10 24.03 -19.31 -61.11
CA GLY A 10 22.97 -18.49 -60.53
C GLY A 10 21.93 -19.33 -59.76
N SER A 11 21.99 -19.35 -58.42
CA SER A 11 20.85 -19.15 -57.48
C SER A 11 21.23 -19.52 -56.03
N THR A 12 20.75 -18.68 -55.12
CA THR A 12 21.07 -18.46 -53.70
C THR A 12 20.49 -19.48 -52.70
N PRO A 13 20.97 -19.46 -51.43
CA PRO A 13 20.73 -20.49 -50.42
C PRO A 13 19.44 -20.29 -49.61
N ASN A 14 18.83 -21.40 -49.18
CA ASN A 14 17.59 -21.48 -48.41
C ASN A 14 17.87 -21.32 -46.92
N ASP A 15 17.18 -20.36 -46.30
CA ASP A 15 17.27 -19.94 -44.89
C ASP A 15 16.19 -20.68 -44.09
N GLN A 16 16.57 -21.61 -43.20
CA GLN A 16 15.60 -22.33 -42.36
C GLN A 16 15.33 -21.55 -41.08
N THR A 17 14.30 -20.73 -41.09
CA THR A 17 13.69 -20.16 -39.88
C THR A 17 12.54 -21.06 -39.40
N PRO A 18 12.51 -21.50 -38.13
CA PRO A 18 11.40 -22.26 -37.60
C PRO A 18 10.16 -21.37 -37.41
N ASP A 19 9.01 -21.83 -37.91
CA ASP A 19 7.73 -21.14 -37.88
C ASP A 19 7.21 -20.99 -36.44
N ILE A 20 7.38 -19.78 -35.90
CA ILE A 20 6.94 -19.36 -34.56
C ILE A 20 5.42 -19.57 -34.39
N SER A 21 4.65 -19.60 -35.48
CA SER A 21 3.19 -19.79 -35.47
C SER A 21 2.78 -21.18 -34.98
N GLN A 22 3.60 -22.21 -35.21
CA GLN A 22 3.31 -23.58 -34.74
C GLN A 22 3.58 -23.78 -33.24
N LEU A 23 4.55 -23.04 -32.67
CA LEU A 23 4.90 -23.14 -31.25
C LEU A 23 3.81 -22.57 -30.33
N VAL A 24 3.07 -21.56 -30.79
CA VAL A 24 1.99 -20.95 -29.99
C VAL A 24 0.75 -21.86 -29.93
N ALA A 25 0.46 -22.62 -30.99
CA ALA A 25 -0.72 -23.49 -31.05
C ALA A 25 -0.61 -24.74 -30.15
N GLN A 26 0.61 -25.25 -29.92
CA GLN A 26 0.82 -26.47 -29.13
C GLN A 26 0.64 -26.27 -27.62
N GLN A 27 0.64 -25.02 -27.13
CA GLN A 27 0.63 -24.73 -25.69
C GLN A 27 -0.77 -24.48 -25.11
N VAL A 28 -1.79 -24.38 -25.97
CA VAL A 28 -3.19 -24.08 -25.55
C VAL A 28 -4.01 -25.34 -25.23
N GLN A 29 -3.55 -26.55 -25.58
CA GLN A 29 -4.31 -27.79 -25.35
C GLN A 29 -4.02 -28.53 -24.03
N ASN A 30 -3.02 -28.14 -23.23
CA ASN A 30 -2.59 -28.91 -22.05
C ASN A 30 -2.89 -28.27 -20.68
N THR A 31 -3.59 -27.13 -20.62
CA THR A 31 -3.78 -26.37 -19.36
C THR A 31 -5.19 -26.38 -18.79
N ILE A 32 -6.09 -27.20 -19.33
CA ILE A 32 -7.49 -27.29 -18.87
C ILE A 32 -7.81 -28.76 -18.50
N PRO A 33 -7.20 -29.33 -17.42
CA PRO A 33 -8.02 -29.55 -16.22
C PRO A 33 -7.19 -29.66 -14.92
N SER A 34 -7.24 -28.65 -14.04
CA SER A 34 -6.83 -28.84 -12.63
C SER A 34 -7.67 -28.04 -11.63
N ILE A 35 -8.77 -27.43 -12.06
CA ILE A 35 -9.55 -26.49 -11.23
C ILE A 35 -10.72 -27.18 -10.51
N VAL A 36 -11.14 -28.39 -10.89
CA VAL A 36 -12.35 -29.01 -10.30
C VAL A 36 -12.08 -29.84 -9.03
N THR A 37 -10.85 -30.29 -8.76
CA THR A 37 -10.60 -31.24 -7.65
C THR A 37 -10.28 -30.57 -6.30
N GLN A 38 -9.98 -29.27 -6.25
CA GLN A 38 -9.58 -28.60 -5.00
C GLN A 38 -10.71 -27.87 -4.26
N VAL A 39 -11.90 -27.72 -4.85
CA VAL A 39 -13.01 -26.98 -4.22
C VAL A 39 -13.75 -27.81 -3.16
N THR A 40 -13.69 -29.15 -3.21
CA THR A 40 -14.50 -30.01 -2.31
C THR A 40 -13.82 -30.34 -0.98
N ALA A 41 -12.50 -30.15 -0.83
CA ALA A 41 -11.76 -30.50 0.39
C ALA A 41 -11.62 -29.35 1.42
N GLY A 42 -12.02 -28.13 1.08
CA GLY A 42 -11.82 -26.94 1.92
C GLY A 42 -13.00 -26.52 2.80
N ILE A 43 -14.16 -27.19 2.69
CA ILE A 43 -15.42 -26.69 3.26
C ILE A 43 -15.68 -27.20 4.69
N ASP A 44 -15.10 -28.34 5.09
CA ASP A 44 -15.44 -28.98 6.37
C ASP A 44 -14.75 -28.38 7.60
N ASN A 45 -13.71 -27.56 7.45
CA ASN A 45 -12.93 -27.09 8.61
C ASN A 45 -13.33 -25.72 9.16
N ARG A 46 -14.42 -25.10 8.67
CA ARG A 46 -14.82 -23.73 9.07
C ARG A 46 -15.94 -23.64 10.11
N ARG A 47 -16.41 -24.77 10.66
CA ARG A 47 -17.50 -24.80 11.66
C ARG A 47 -17.06 -25.15 13.08
N ARG A 48 -15.85 -24.73 13.49
CA ARG A 48 -15.43 -24.89 14.89
C ARG A 48 -14.49 -23.80 15.37
N SER A 49 -14.98 -22.56 15.43
CA SER A 49 -14.62 -21.65 16.51
C SER A 49 -15.61 -20.49 16.56
N GLY A 50 -16.82 -20.80 17.03
CA GLY A 50 -17.67 -19.80 17.65
C GLY A 50 -17.18 -19.65 19.08
N GLY A 51 -16.61 -18.49 19.39
CA GLY A 51 -16.15 -18.14 20.72
C GLY A 51 -16.09 -16.63 20.82
N ASP A 52 -17.20 -16.04 21.28
CA ASP A 52 -17.20 -14.73 21.93
C ASP A 52 -16.08 -14.69 22.96
N GLN A 53 -15.09 -13.83 22.76
CA GLN A 53 -14.15 -13.46 23.82
C GLN A 53 -14.12 -11.93 23.90
N SER A 54 -15.04 -11.44 24.72
CA SER A 54 -14.82 -10.27 25.54
C SER A 54 -13.80 -10.63 26.62
N GLY A 55 -12.77 -9.80 26.81
CA GLY A 55 -11.86 -9.90 27.96
C GLY A 55 -10.37 -9.79 27.63
N GLU A 56 -9.73 -8.86 28.32
CA GLU A 56 -8.29 -8.58 28.36
C GLU A 56 -7.37 -9.80 28.55
N GLY A 57 -6.15 -9.72 28.03
CA GLY A 57 -5.05 -10.57 28.47
C GLY A 57 -3.95 -10.72 27.41
N GLY A 58 -2.80 -10.10 27.65
CA GLY A 58 -1.75 -9.88 26.66
C GLY A 58 -1.17 -11.12 25.97
N SER A 59 -0.89 -10.94 24.68
CA SER A 59 0.07 -11.74 23.92
C SER A 59 1.12 -10.78 23.36
N GLY A 60 2.38 -10.99 23.75
CA GLY A 60 3.52 -10.10 23.54
C GLY A 60 3.88 -9.89 22.08
N SER A 61 3.11 -9.04 21.42
CA SER A 61 3.56 -8.29 20.25
C SER A 61 3.49 -6.82 20.61
N ASN A 62 4.41 -6.02 20.08
CA ASN A 62 4.47 -4.58 20.23
C ASN A 62 3.29 -3.87 19.51
N GLN A 63 2.12 -4.51 19.48
CA GLN A 63 0.90 -4.03 18.86
C GLN A 63 0.34 -2.94 19.75
N GLY A 64 0.63 -1.69 19.41
CA GLY A 64 -0.01 -0.52 20.01
C GLY A 64 -1.53 -0.52 19.82
N CYS A 65 -2.15 0.64 20.07
CA CYS A 65 -3.59 0.86 19.92
C CYS A 65 -4.15 0.30 18.60
N THR A 66 -5.40 -0.17 18.64
CA THR A 66 -6.19 -0.41 17.42
C THR A 66 -6.87 0.87 16.96
N TYR A 67 -7.25 0.93 15.68
CA TYR A 67 -8.05 2.05 15.17
C TYR A 67 -9.38 2.22 15.93
N LYS A 68 -10.01 1.11 16.36
CA LYS A 68 -11.24 1.13 17.16
C LYS A 68 -11.02 1.79 18.52
N THR A 69 -9.94 1.45 19.22
CA THR A 69 -9.60 2.06 20.52
C THR A 69 -9.25 3.54 20.38
N PHE A 70 -8.52 3.91 19.32
CA PHE A 70 -8.23 5.30 18.98
C PHE A 70 -9.51 6.12 18.74
N MET A 71 -10.41 5.62 17.89
CA MET A 71 -11.67 6.31 17.57
C MET A 71 -12.64 6.39 18.76
N SER A 72 -12.54 5.46 19.72
CA SER A 72 -13.33 5.51 20.95
C SER A 72 -13.01 6.72 21.82
N CYS A 73 -11.80 7.30 21.70
CA CYS A 73 -11.39 8.54 22.34
C CYS A 73 -11.96 9.80 21.66
N LYS A 74 -12.68 9.65 20.54
CA LYS A 74 -13.28 10.76 19.76
C LYS A 74 -12.24 11.83 19.40
N PRO A 75 -11.19 11.47 18.65
CA PRO A 75 -10.19 12.43 18.22
C PRO A 75 -10.83 13.60 17.47
N LYS A 76 -10.30 14.80 17.69
CA LYS A 76 -10.78 16.02 17.06
C LYS A 76 -10.31 16.06 15.60
N GLU A 77 -11.15 16.59 14.73
CA GLU A 77 -10.80 16.85 13.33
C GLU A 77 -10.05 18.19 13.17
N PHE A 78 -9.22 18.28 12.13
CA PHE A 78 -8.58 19.53 11.71
C PHE A 78 -8.90 19.82 10.25
N HIS A 79 -9.53 20.96 9.97
CA HIS A 79 -10.00 21.32 8.63
C HIS A 79 -9.00 22.16 7.82
N GLY A 80 -7.97 22.72 8.48
CA GLY A 80 -7.02 23.64 7.86
C GLY A 80 -7.53 25.08 7.74
N LYS A 81 -8.61 25.44 8.46
CA LYS A 81 -9.18 26.80 8.51
C LYS A 81 -9.07 27.46 9.88
N GLU A 82 -8.68 26.69 10.90
CA GLU A 82 -8.62 27.09 12.30
C GLU A 82 -7.37 27.93 12.64
N GLY A 83 -6.44 28.05 11.69
CA GLY A 83 -5.19 28.82 11.84
C GLY A 83 -4.18 28.18 12.80
N ALA A 84 -3.10 28.90 13.08
CA ALA A 84 -2.00 28.40 13.91
C ALA A 84 -2.44 27.98 15.32
N VAL A 85 -3.28 28.78 15.99
CA VAL A 85 -3.81 28.45 17.33
C VAL A 85 -4.68 27.19 17.28
N GLY A 86 -5.51 27.06 16.24
CA GLY A 86 -6.33 25.87 16.03
C GLY A 86 -5.51 24.61 15.77
N LEU A 87 -4.43 24.72 15.01
CA LEU A 87 -3.49 23.62 14.77
C LEU A 87 -2.79 23.19 16.06
N LEU A 88 -2.27 24.13 16.86
CA LEU A 88 -1.61 23.80 18.13
C LEU A 88 -2.58 23.12 19.10
N SER A 89 -3.80 23.64 19.23
CA SER A 89 -4.85 23.00 20.03
C SER A 89 -5.22 21.60 19.51
N TRP A 90 -5.16 21.38 18.20
CA TRP A 90 -5.38 20.06 17.62
C TRP A 90 -4.24 19.09 17.95
N PHE A 91 -2.98 19.54 17.92
CA PHE A 91 -1.84 18.71 18.35
C PHE A 91 -1.99 18.28 19.81
N ASP A 92 -2.26 19.21 20.73
CA ASP A 92 -2.43 18.89 22.16
C ASP A 92 -3.51 17.82 22.36
N SER A 93 -4.66 17.98 21.67
CA SER A 93 -5.75 17.01 21.72
C SER A 93 -5.36 15.65 21.11
N MET A 94 -4.64 15.66 19.99
CA MET A 94 -4.24 14.44 19.29
C MET A 94 -3.20 13.66 20.08
N GLU A 95 -2.21 14.34 20.65
CA GLU A 95 -1.17 13.74 21.48
C GLU A 95 -1.77 13.08 22.72
N TYR A 96 -2.74 13.74 23.36
CA TYR A 96 -3.49 13.15 24.46
C TYR A 96 -4.21 11.85 24.04
N VAL A 97 -4.91 11.86 22.91
CA VAL A 97 -5.61 10.67 22.39
C VAL A 97 -4.63 9.54 22.05
N LEU A 98 -3.55 9.83 21.33
CA LEU A 98 -2.52 8.86 20.97
C LEU A 98 -1.86 8.24 22.21
N HIS A 99 -1.65 9.04 23.25
CA HIS A 99 -1.10 8.58 24.53
C HIS A 99 -2.07 7.65 25.28
N ILE A 100 -3.31 8.10 25.52
CA ILE A 100 -4.29 7.33 26.31
C ILE A 100 -4.68 6.03 25.62
N SER A 101 -4.80 6.04 24.29
CA SER A 101 -5.07 4.85 23.50
C SER A 101 -3.86 3.90 23.39
N LYS A 102 -2.66 4.33 23.82
CA LYS A 102 -1.39 3.60 23.73
C LYS A 102 -0.98 3.28 22.29
N CYS A 103 -1.11 4.26 21.39
CA CYS A 103 -0.69 4.08 20.00
C CYS A 103 0.84 3.96 19.88
N SER A 104 1.30 2.97 19.13
CA SER A 104 2.70 2.80 18.79
C SER A 104 3.14 3.87 17.80
N GLU A 105 4.43 4.22 17.82
CA GLU A 105 4.99 5.32 17.01
C GLU A 105 4.68 5.17 15.51
N ASP A 106 4.75 3.94 14.98
CA ASP A 106 4.49 3.58 13.59
C ASP A 106 3.03 3.83 13.14
N ARG A 107 2.09 3.98 14.08
CA ARG A 107 0.66 4.20 13.78
C ARG A 107 0.21 5.64 13.96
N LYS A 108 1.00 6.47 14.63
CA LYS A 108 0.58 7.84 15.01
C LYS A 108 0.19 8.67 13.79
N VAL A 109 1.05 8.69 12.77
CA VAL A 109 0.82 9.48 11.55
C VAL A 109 -0.38 8.95 10.79
N GLU A 110 -0.49 7.63 10.62
CA GLU A 110 -1.64 7.01 9.96
C GLU A 110 -2.96 7.40 10.62
N TYR A 111 -3.03 7.31 11.95
CA TYR A 111 -4.28 7.56 12.68
C TYR A 111 -4.62 9.05 12.78
N ALA A 112 -3.62 9.90 13.00
CA ALA A 112 -3.82 11.34 13.01
C ALA A 112 -4.23 11.88 11.63
N ALA A 113 -3.66 11.35 10.55
CA ALA A 113 -4.03 11.72 9.19
C ALA A 113 -5.50 11.44 8.87
N CYS A 114 -6.10 10.40 9.45
CA CYS A 114 -7.54 10.12 9.33
C CYS A 114 -8.44 11.25 9.89
N GLN A 115 -7.89 12.14 10.71
CA GLN A 115 -8.61 13.25 11.34
C GLN A 115 -8.40 14.57 10.61
N LEU A 116 -7.66 14.57 9.50
CA LEU A 116 -7.58 15.72 8.61
C LEU A 116 -8.82 15.77 7.72
N GLN A 117 -9.41 16.95 7.62
CA GLN A 117 -10.61 17.22 6.82
C GLN A 117 -10.40 18.43 5.92
N GLY A 118 -11.28 18.62 4.94
CA GLY A 118 -11.28 19.80 4.07
C GLY A 118 -9.92 20.09 3.44
N ARG A 119 -9.40 21.31 3.65
CA ARG A 119 -8.11 21.75 3.08
C ARG A 119 -6.93 20.92 3.60
N ALA A 120 -6.98 20.51 4.88
CA ALA A 120 -5.93 19.69 5.47
C ALA A 120 -5.85 18.31 4.85
N LEU A 121 -6.99 17.69 4.55
CA LEU A 121 -7.03 16.40 3.86
C LEU A 121 -6.49 16.52 2.42
N THR A 122 -6.90 17.56 1.69
CA THR A 122 -6.38 17.81 0.33
C THR A 122 -4.87 17.98 0.35
N TRP A 123 -4.34 18.78 1.28
CA TRP A 123 -2.90 18.96 1.46
C TRP A 123 -2.20 17.63 1.77
N TRP A 124 -2.72 16.83 2.71
CA TRP A 124 -2.11 15.55 3.05
C TRP A 124 -2.09 14.57 1.89
N ASN A 125 -3.14 14.53 1.07
CA ASN A 125 -3.17 13.71 -0.14
C ASN A 125 -2.08 14.12 -1.13
N ILE A 126 -1.80 15.42 -1.28
CA ILE A 126 -0.67 15.91 -2.08
C ILE A 126 0.65 15.46 -1.45
N GLN A 127 0.81 15.58 -0.12
CA GLN A 127 2.02 15.11 0.58
C GLN A 127 2.29 13.62 0.35
N VAL A 128 1.23 12.78 0.37
CA VAL A 128 1.29 11.34 0.07
C VAL A 128 1.65 11.09 -1.39
N GLN A 129 1.08 11.84 -2.32
CA GLN A 129 1.39 11.71 -3.75
C GLN A 129 2.84 12.10 -4.07
N THR A 130 3.34 13.18 -3.47
CA THR A 130 4.69 13.70 -3.73
C THR A 130 5.79 12.82 -3.14
N ARG A 131 5.59 12.28 -1.93
CA ARG A 131 6.60 11.44 -1.25
C ARG A 131 6.45 9.95 -1.54
N GLY A 132 5.27 9.52 -1.94
CA GLY A 132 4.87 8.11 -1.96
C GLY A 132 4.22 7.70 -0.63
N ARG A 133 3.27 6.74 -0.71
CA ARG A 133 2.46 6.29 0.43
C ARG A 133 3.30 5.80 1.60
N GLU A 134 4.20 4.86 1.34
CA GLU A 134 5.07 4.29 2.38
C GLU A 134 5.91 5.37 3.07
N ALA A 135 6.58 6.24 2.30
CA ALA A 135 7.40 7.29 2.87
C ALA A 135 6.60 8.31 3.69
N ALA A 136 5.37 8.65 3.25
CA ALA A 136 4.51 9.59 3.96
C ALA A 136 3.98 9.03 5.29
N TYR A 137 3.55 7.76 5.33
CA TYR A 137 3.04 7.14 6.55
C TYR A 137 4.14 6.66 7.51
N ASN A 138 5.37 6.47 7.02
CA ASN A 138 6.55 6.18 7.85
C ASN A 138 7.22 7.42 8.45
N LEU A 139 6.66 8.63 8.25
CA LEU A 139 7.14 9.82 8.93
C LEU A 139 7.06 9.64 10.45
N SER A 140 8.01 10.23 11.17
CA SER A 140 7.87 10.37 12.63
C SER A 140 6.72 11.32 12.94
N TRP A 141 6.11 11.18 14.12
CA TRP A 141 5.09 12.12 14.60
C TRP A 141 5.60 13.57 14.60
N GLU A 142 6.86 13.77 15.00
CA GLU A 142 7.48 15.09 15.03
C GLU A 142 7.65 15.70 13.63
N ASP A 143 8.04 14.90 12.63
CA ASP A 143 8.18 15.40 11.26
C ASP A 143 6.82 15.70 10.62
N PHE A 144 5.81 14.88 10.92
CA PHE A 144 4.44 15.19 10.54
C PHE A 144 3.94 16.51 11.13
N LYS A 145 4.18 16.76 12.43
CA LYS A 145 3.86 18.05 13.06
C LYS A 145 4.59 19.22 12.40
N LYS A 146 5.89 19.08 12.11
CA LYS A 146 6.67 20.12 11.42
C LYS A 146 6.06 20.48 10.07
N LEU A 147 5.69 19.48 9.26
CA LEU A 147 5.06 19.72 7.95
C LEU A 147 3.73 20.48 8.09
N LEU A 148 2.90 20.12 9.06
CA LEU A 148 1.65 20.84 9.33
C LEU A 148 1.90 22.28 9.80
N ILE A 149 2.91 22.51 10.63
CA ILE A 149 3.31 23.86 11.06
C ILE A 149 3.79 24.67 9.87
N GLU A 150 4.64 24.11 9.01
CA GLU A 150 5.13 24.80 7.81
C GLU A 150 3.99 25.21 6.87
N GLU A 151 2.96 24.37 6.73
CA GLU A 151 1.80 24.67 5.88
C GLU A 151 0.84 25.69 6.51
N TYR A 152 0.51 25.55 7.80
CA TYR A 152 -0.61 26.26 8.43
C TYR A 152 -0.20 27.36 9.42
N CYS A 153 1.09 27.52 9.72
CA CYS A 153 1.63 28.59 10.54
C CYS A 153 2.52 29.52 9.68
N PRO A 154 1.95 30.54 9.03
CA PRO A 154 2.72 31.46 8.19
C PRO A 154 3.79 32.19 9.01
N LYS A 155 5.01 32.26 8.46
CA LYS A 155 6.08 33.11 8.98
C LYS A 155 5.74 34.55 8.62
N LYS A 156 5.51 35.38 9.62
CA LYS A 156 5.35 36.84 9.45
C LYS A 156 6.68 37.48 9.08
#